data_AF-A0A836QK82-F1
#
_entry.id   AF-A0A836QK82-F1
#
_cell.length_a   1.000
_cell.length_b   1.000
_cell.length_c   1.000
_cell.angle_alpha   90.00
_cell.angle_beta   90.00
_cell.angle_gamma   90.00
#
_symmetry.space_group_name_H-M   'P 1'
#
loop_
_entity.id
_entity.type
_entity.pdbx_description
1 polymer ?
#
loop_
_entity_poly.entity_id
_entity_poly.type
_entity_poly.pdbx_seq_one_letter_code
_entity_poly.pdbx_strand_id
1 'polypeptide(L)'
;MDAYQPLDLTSLCNAGHNLGDGADIPFGEQQFQGLPFLVGGASATVDNCLIGVGLGHVGSVRIPVDAAATHVVVAHRLLESQIMDGGPVGEEVGSYTFHLAGGVSHRVPLRERFEICTVPPAGGAPFLAFSDIKDELLPRHQGPWGAAGRRQTEVNRGGSRWFALYVWRNPDPAAQLANIEVHATRAFVIGAITLSHVDEFPICREGLRDVVITLPQQVDADRPFDIEVEVDRGLATYPYPLPEMDSDEFLAHERKGWGEPQNPKSSPAQVEIAASPSATVTVKHGDEELGSATWKDVLDRGKVDAGHRVQIEVVDQGRNWVHTRVVDDETGEPVPCRIHFRSQEGIAYAPHGHHAHVNSNLGSWHMDVGGDVRLGQVSYAYIDGSCQGWLPRGEVLVDVARGYEYEPIRQRLEIGPGQRELELRLKRWCHMNADGWYSGDSHVHFLSTQ
;
A
#
# COMPACT_ATOMS: atom_id res chain seq x y z
N MET A 1 21.09 7.76 -18.66
CA MET A 1 21.58 7.05 -17.48
C MET A 1 20.37 6.47 -16.81
N ASP A 2 20.37 5.18 -16.50
CA ASP A 2 19.24 4.58 -15.80
C ASP A 2 19.06 5.25 -14.45
N ALA A 3 17.81 5.38 -13.97
CA ALA A 3 17.53 6.02 -12.69
C ALA A 3 18.24 5.31 -11.52
N TYR A 4 18.45 4.00 -11.66
CA TYR A 4 19.13 3.15 -10.70
C TYR A 4 20.16 2.26 -11.40
N GLN A 5 21.37 2.18 -10.85
CA GLN A 5 22.50 1.50 -11.44
C GLN A 5 23.13 0.52 -10.43
N PRO A 6 23.01 -0.81 -10.66
CA PRO A 6 23.76 -1.80 -9.91
C PRO A 6 25.28 -1.64 -10.12
N LEU A 7 26.06 -1.82 -9.07
CA LEU A 7 27.52 -1.91 -9.17
C LEU A 7 27.97 -3.34 -9.41
N ASP A 8 28.96 -3.53 -10.29
CA ASP A 8 29.65 -4.82 -10.42
C ASP A 8 30.72 -4.95 -9.32
N LEU A 9 30.41 -5.79 -8.34
CA LEU A 9 31.25 -6.05 -7.17
C LEU A 9 32.08 -7.34 -7.29
N THR A 10 32.03 -8.01 -8.44
CA THR A 10 32.57 -9.38 -8.62
C THR A 10 34.02 -9.54 -8.18
N SER A 11 34.86 -8.55 -8.49
CA SER A 11 36.29 -8.57 -8.16
C SER A 11 36.59 -8.50 -6.65
N LEU A 12 35.60 -8.12 -5.84
CA LEU A 12 35.72 -7.98 -4.38
C LEU A 12 35.06 -9.14 -3.62
N CYS A 13 34.31 -10.00 -4.32
CA CYS A 13 33.68 -11.15 -3.70
C CYS A 13 34.75 -12.08 -3.11
N ASN A 14 34.53 -12.51 -1.86
CA ASN A 14 35.40 -13.43 -1.11
C ASN A 14 34.60 -14.45 -0.26
N ALA A 15 33.27 -14.46 -0.39
CA ALA A 15 32.36 -15.33 0.36
C ALA A 15 31.26 -15.90 -0.55
N GLY A 16 30.79 -17.10 -0.21
CA GLY A 16 29.75 -17.81 -0.97
C GLY A 16 28.33 -17.49 -0.51
N HIS A 17 27.35 -17.98 -1.28
CA HIS A 17 25.92 -17.80 -0.95
C HIS A 17 25.51 -18.55 0.31
N ASN A 18 26.18 -19.66 0.64
CA ASN A 18 25.81 -20.51 1.76
C ASN A 18 26.52 -20.03 3.03
N LEU A 19 25.77 -19.35 3.88
CA LEU A 19 26.26 -18.80 5.14
C LEU A 19 26.08 -19.76 6.32
N GLY A 20 25.67 -21.01 6.08
CA GLY A 20 25.46 -22.04 7.11
C GLY A 20 24.12 -21.97 7.82
N ASP A 21 23.24 -21.04 7.42
CA ASP A 21 21.91 -20.80 7.98
C ASP A 21 20.76 -21.31 7.10
N GLY A 22 21.09 -21.96 5.97
CA GLY A 22 20.12 -22.44 5.00
C GLY A 22 19.54 -21.36 4.08
N ALA A 23 20.07 -20.13 4.11
CA ALA A 23 19.66 -19.09 3.18
C ALA A 23 20.20 -19.38 1.77
N ASP A 24 19.30 -19.60 0.82
CA ASP A 24 19.61 -19.72 -0.61
C ASP A 24 19.63 -18.32 -1.24
N ILE A 25 20.76 -17.62 -1.11
CA ILE A 25 20.91 -16.25 -1.60
C ILE A 25 20.97 -16.27 -3.14
N PRO A 26 20.08 -15.52 -3.83
CA PRO A 26 20.01 -15.56 -5.28
C PRO A 26 21.22 -14.87 -5.91
N PHE A 27 21.59 -15.32 -7.11
CA PHE A 27 22.79 -14.91 -7.84
C PHE A 27 22.45 -14.18 -9.14
N GLY A 28 23.30 -13.23 -9.55
CA GLY A 28 23.14 -12.45 -10.78
C GLY A 28 22.23 -11.23 -10.61
N GLU A 29 21.52 -10.86 -11.69
CA GLU A 29 20.58 -9.73 -11.68
C GLU A 29 19.36 -10.05 -10.81
N GLN A 30 19.10 -9.21 -9.82
CA GLN A 30 18.03 -9.37 -8.84
C GLN A 30 17.20 -8.10 -8.73
N GLN A 31 15.98 -8.25 -8.22
CA GLN A 31 15.13 -7.12 -7.81
C GLN A 31 14.79 -7.23 -6.33
N PHE A 32 15.17 -6.22 -5.57
CA PHE A 32 14.78 -6.09 -4.16
C PHE A 32 14.00 -4.78 -3.99
N GLN A 33 12.78 -4.85 -3.46
CA GLN A 33 11.84 -3.70 -3.44
C GLN A 33 11.62 -3.04 -4.83
N GLY A 34 11.74 -3.82 -5.91
CA GLY A 34 11.67 -3.32 -7.30
C GLY A 34 12.91 -2.54 -7.76
N LEU A 35 13.94 -2.41 -6.94
CA LEU A 35 15.22 -1.83 -7.31
C LEU A 35 16.13 -2.90 -7.93
N PRO A 36 16.87 -2.58 -9.02
CA PRO A 36 17.79 -3.53 -9.62
C PRO A 36 19.03 -3.69 -8.74
N PHE A 37 19.52 -4.92 -8.58
CA PHE A 37 20.77 -5.26 -7.90
C PHE A 37 21.53 -6.32 -8.71
N LEU A 38 22.84 -6.42 -8.50
CA LEU A 38 23.69 -7.45 -9.08
C LEU A 38 24.42 -8.18 -7.95
N VAL A 39 23.95 -9.40 -7.60
CA VAL A 39 24.53 -10.22 -6.53
C VAL A 39 25.58 -11.16 -7.12
N GLY A 40 26.85 -10.76 -7.01
CA GLY A 40 27.92 -11.28 -7.86
C GLY A 40 27.69 -10.94 -9.34
N GLY A 41 28.67 -11.14 -10.20
CA GLY A 41 28.57 -10.85 -11.64
C GLY A 41 28.95 -12.04 -12.51
N ALA A 42 29.18 -11.78 -13.80
CA ALA A 42 29.30 -12.83 -14.82
C ALA A 42 30.40 -13.88 -14.54
N SER A 43 31.42 -13.53 -13.76
CA SER A 43 32.53 -14.43 -13.37
C SER A 43 32.49 -14.91 -11.92
N ALA A 44 31.48 -14.52 -11.13
CA ALA A 44 31.34 -14.99 -9.76
C ALA A 44 30.84 -16.45 -9.73
N THR A 45 31.17 -17.15 -8.65
CA THR A 45 30.72 -18.53 -8.39
C THR A 45 29.83 -18.56 -7.16
N VAL A 46 29.12 -19.66 -6.94
CA VAL A 46 28.33 -19.89 -5.72
C VAL A 46 29.15 -19.77 -4.43
N ASP A 47 30.45 -20.06 -4.49
CA ASP A 47 31.39 -19.95 -3.38
C ASP A 47 32.03 -18.56 -3.26
N ASN A 48 31.80 -17.68 -4.25
CA ASN A 48 32.45 -16.37 -4.34
C ASN A 48 31.54 -15.32 -4.99
N CYS A 49 30.41 -15.02 -4.37
CA CYS A 49 29.40 -14.08 -4.87
C CYS A 49 29.07 -12.92 -3.91
N LEU A 50 29.60 -12.93 -2.68
CA LEU A 50 29.36 -11.91 -1.67
C LEU A 50 30.68 -11.31 -1.19
N ILE A 51 30.63 -10.07 -0.69
CA ILE A 51 31.73 -9.44 0.04
C ILE A 51 31.54 -9.71 1.53
N GLY A 52 32.32 -10.62 2.08
CA GLY A 52 32.47 -10.84 3.51
C GLY A 52 33.45 -9.86 4.14
N VAL A 53 33.00 -9.16 5.19
CA VAL A 53 33.81 -8.25 6.00
C VAL A 53 33.77 -8.74 7.45
N GLY A 54 34.93 -8.77 8.12
CA GLY A 54 35.10 -9.41 9.42
C GLY A 54 35.24 -10.94 9.35
N LEU A 55 35.24 -11.55 8.16
CA LEU A 55 35.52 -12.96 7.94
C LEU A 55 37.02 -13.20 7.71
N GLY A 56 37.58 -14.22 8.36
CA GLY A 56 38.91 -14.76 8.02
C GLY A 56 40.07 -13.75 8.00
N HIS A 57 40.01 -12.69 8.81
CA HIS A 57 40.98 -11.57 8.93
C HIS A 57 40.80 -10.36 7.98
N VAL A 58 39.75 -10.29 7.16
CA VAL A 58 39.44 -9.07 6.37
C VAL A 58 38.66 -8.07 7.23
N GLY A 59 39.35 -7.22 7.99
CA GLY A 59 38.70 -6.21 8.85
C GLY A 59 38.12 -5.00 8.10
N SER A 60 38.56 -4.77 6.86
CA SER A 60 38.11 -3.65 6.03
C SER A 60 38.16 -3.97 4.54
N VAL A 61 37.23 -3.41 3.78
CA VAL A 61 37.17 -3.51 2.31
C VAL A 61 36.97 -2.12 1.70
N ARG A 62 37.63 -1.86 0.57
CA ARG A 62 37.44 -0.62 -0.21
C ARG A 62 36.70 -0.93 -1.50
N ILE A 63 35.52 -0.34 -1.67
CA ILE A 63 34.65 -0.53 -2.84
C ILE A 63 34.79 0.69 -3.75
N PRO A 64 35.42 0.57 -4.94
CA PRO A 64 35.48 1.68 -5.90
C PRO A 64 34.08 1.94 -6.48
N VAL A 65 33.74 3.22 -6.67
CA VAL A 65 32.43 3.62 -7.23
C VAL A 65 32.63 4.53 -8.45
N ASP A 66 33.41 5.60 -8.30
CA ASP A 66 33.76 6.56 -9.35
C ASP A 66 32.55 7.16 -10.10
N ALA A 67 31.44 7.41 -9.39
CA ALA A 67 30.21 7.96 -9.97
C ALA A 67 29.54 8.96 -9.03
N ALA A 68 28.83 9.94 -9.58
CA ALA A 68 27.88 10.73 -8.80
C ALA A 68 26.65 9.86 -8.48
N ALA A 69 26.02 10.08 -7.32
CA ALA A 69 24.81 9.39 -6.92
C ALA A 69 24.05 10.24 -5.89
N THR A 70 22.72 10.30 -6.01
CA THR A 70 21.85 10.92 -5.02
C THR A 70 21.70 10.04 -3.79
N HIS A 71 21.53 8.73 -4.00
CA HIS A 71 21.48 7.73 -2.93
C HIS A 71 22.35 6.53 -3.26
N VAL A 72 22.83 5.86 -2.22
CA VAL A 72 23.47 4.55 -2.31
C VAL A 72 22.62 3.57 -1.50
N VAL A 73 22.16 2.51 -2.14
CA VAL A 73 21.39 1.44 -1.50
C VAL A 73 22.28 0.22 -1.37
N VAL A 74 22.46 -0.25 -0.14
CA VAL A 74 23.33 -1.38 0.19
C VAL A 74 22.47 -2.55 0.65
N ALA A 75 22.59 -3.68 -0.02
CA ALA A 75 22.01 -4.95 0.40
C ALA A 75 23.05 -5.72 1.21
N HIS A 76 22.84 -5.82 2.53
CA HIS A 76 23.77 -6.45 3.46
C HIS A 76 23.05 -7.24 4.56
N ARG A 77 23.79 -8.09 5.28
CA ARG A 77 23.26 -8.78 6.46
C ARG A 77 24.35 -9.10 7.46
N LEU A 78 24.01 -9.00 8.73
CA LEU A 78 24.84 -9.48 9.84
C LEU A 78 24.76 -11.01 9.91
N LEU A 79 25.86 -11.67 10.28
CA LEU A 79 25.89 -13.14 10.34
C LEU A 79 25.37 -13.69 11.67
N GLU A 80 25.62 -12.99 12.78
CA GLU A 80 25.25 -13.45 14.12
C GLU A 80 24.62 -12.30 14.92
N SER A 81 23.77 -12.63 15.89
CA SER A 81 23.13 -11.67 16.80
C SER A 81 23.24 -12.15 18.23
N GLN A 82 23.38 -11.23 19.18
CA GLN A 82 23.26 -11.51 20.60
C GLN A 82 21.96 -10.98 21.21
N ILE A 83 21.09 -10.32 20.43
CA ILE A 83 19.87 -9.66 20.92
C ILE A 83 18.92 -10.66 21.60
N MET A 84 18.73 -11.83 20.99
CA MET A 84 17.85 -12.87 21.55
C MET A 84 18.43 -13.53 22.81
N ASP A 85 19.72 -13.37 23.06
CA ASP A 85 20.45 -13.87 24.23
C ASP A 85 20.61 -12.77 25.32
N GLY A 86 19.91 -11.65 25.19
CA GLY A 86 19.96 -10.53 26.14
C GLY A 86 21.03 -9.48 25.87
N GLY A 87 21.67 -9.53 24.69
CA GLY A 87 22.59 -8.51 24.21
C GLY A 87 21.89 -7.16 23.90
N PRO A 88 22.66 -6.06 23.84
CA PRO A 88 22.11 -4.73 23.63
C PRO A 88 21.59 -4.54 22.19
N VAL A 89 20.52 -3.77 22.04
CA VAL A 89 20.06 -3.27 20.74
C VAL A 89 20.89 -2.04 20.36
N GLY A 90 21.34 -1.96 19.11
CA GLY A 90 22.06 -0.79 18.60
C GLY A 90 23.58 -0.81 18.82
N GLU A 91 24.17 -1.97 19.13
CA GLU A 91 25.63 -2.14 19.18
C GLU A 91 26.24 -1.88 17.80
N GLU A 92 27.35 -1.14 17.74
CA GLU A 92 28.05 -0.86 16.49
C GLU A 92 28.86 -2.09 16.03
N VAL A 93 28.44 -2.66 14.89
CA VAL A 93 29.04 -3.85 14.27
C VAL A 93 30.02 -3.53 13.13
N GLY A 94 30.12 -2.25 12.76
CA GLY A 94 30.96 -1.77 11.69
C GLY A 94 30.64 -0.34 11.29
N SER A 95 31.17 0.10 10.16
CA SER A 95 30.84 1.41 9.57
C SER A 95 31.07 1.44 8.07
N TYR A 96 30.31 2.30 7.39
CA TYR A 96 30.60 2.76 6.04
C TYR A 96 31.21 4.16 6.09
N THR A 97 32.25 4.41 5.30
CA THR A 97 32.79 5.74 5.05
C THR A 97 32.69 6.03 3.55
N PHE A 98 31.86 7.01 3.20
CA PHE A 98 31.65 7.45 1.82
C PHE A 98 32.64 8.57 1.50
N HIS A 99 33.57 8.33 0.58
CA HIS A 99 34.61 9.29 0.19
C HIS A 99 34.21 10.01 -1.11
N LEU A 100 33.86 11.28 -0.99
CA LEU A 100 33.54 12.15 -2.12
C LEU A 100 34.81 12.76 -2.73
N ALA A 101 34.74 13.11 -4.01
CA ALA A 101 35.76 13.90 -4.68
C ALA A 101 35.99 15.23 -3.92
N GLY A 102 37.25 15.68 -3.88
CA GLY A 102 37.63 16.85 -3.07
C GLY A 102 38.01 16.53 -1.62
N GLY A 103 38.07 15.24 -1.23
CA GLY A 103 38.60 14.79 0.07
C GLY A 103 37.60 14.80 1.22
N VAL A 104 36.33 15.12 0.93
CA VAL A 104 35.24 15.06 1.92
C VAL A 104 34.86 13.61 2.17
N SER A 105 34.69 13.23 3.44
CA SER A 105 34.34 11.86 3.83
C SER A 105 33.20 11.87 4.84
N HIS A 106 32.23 10.99 4.64
CA HIS A 106 31.08 10.82 5.54
C HIS A 106 31.07 9.42 6.15
N ARG A 107 31.33 9.34 7.45
CA ARG A 107 31.25 8.08 8.20
C ARG A 107 29.84 7.86 8.73
N VAL A 108 29.33 6.64 8.54
CA VAL A 108 28.06 6.15 9.05
C VAL A 108 28.32 4.87 9.86
N PRO A 109 27.95 4.82 11.15
CA PRO A 109 28.05 3.59 11.93
C PRO A 109 26.98 2.59 11.47
N LEU A 110 27.33 1.30 11.50
CA LEU A 110 26.39 0.20 11.32
C LEU A 110 26.03 -0.34 12.70
N ARG A 111 24.80 -0.13 13.14
CA ARG A 111 24.31 -0.61 14.42
C ARG A 111 23.31 -1.72 14.22
N GLU A 112 23.44 -2.78 15.02
CA GLU A 112 22.54 -3.91 14.96
C GLU A 112 21.09 -3.49 15.22
N ARG A 113 20.17 -3.92 14.34
CA ARG A 113 18.74 -3.57 14.31
C ARG A 113 18.44 -2.10 13.92
N PHE A 114 19.42 -1.33 13.46
CA PHE A 114 19.21 -0.02 12.87
C PHE A 114 19.52 -0.03 11.39
N GLU A 115 20.80 0.06 11.02
CA GLU A 115 21.24 0.04 9.62
C GLU A 115 21.36 -1.39 9.10
N ILE A 116 21.69 -2.37 9.96
CA ILE A 116 21.94 -3.76 9.58
C ILE A 116 21.31 -4.72 10.60
N CYS A 117 20.91 -5.92 10.17
CA CYS A 117 20.43 -6.99 11.05
C CYS A 117 20.79 -8.37 10.53
N THR A 118 20.60 -9.40 11.35
CA THR A 118 20.57 -10.79 10.88
C THR A 118 19.34 -11.04 10.02
N VAL A 119 19.31 -12.18 9.33
CA VAL A 119 18.13 -12.63 8.58
C VAL A 119 17.82 -14.07 8.99
N PRO A 120 16.65 -14.36 9.61
CA PRO A 120 15.62 -13.40 10.02
C PRO A 120 16.13 -12.39 11.07
N PRO A 121 15.51 -11.20 11.17
CA PRO A 121 15.99 -10.12 12.03
C PRO A 121 15.73 -10.41 13.51
N ALA A 122 16.81 -10.54 14.28
CA ALA A 122 16.75 -10.73 15.72
C ALA A 122 16.11 -9.52 16.42
N GLY A 123 15.10 -9.77 17.26
CA GLY A 123 14.32 -8.72 17.92
C GLY A 123 13.37 -7.96 17.00
N GLY A 124 13.19 -8.35 15.74
CA GLY A 124 12.29 -7.71 14.77
C GLY A 124 12.99 -6.77 13.79
N ALA A 125 12.21 -6.23 12.84
CA ALA A 125 12.71 -5.47 11.70
C ALA A 125 13.64 -4.29 12.09
N PRO A 126 14.65 -3.98 11.26
CA PRO A 126 15.56 -2.87 11.53
C PRO A 126 14.86 -1.49 11.44
N PHE A 127 15.33 -0.52 12.22
CA PHE A 127 14.73 0.83 12.29
C PHE A 127 15.12 1.77 11.14
N LEU A 128 16.30 1.60 10.55
CA LEU A 128 16.87 2.49 9.53
C LEU A 128 17.21 1.77 8.21
N ALA A 129 16.74 0.52 8.06
CA ALA A 129 16.86 -0.28 6.86
C ALA A 129 15.52 -0.96 6.53
N PHE A 130 15.42 -1.46 5.30
CA PHE A 130 14.20 -2.03 4.75
C PHE A 130 14.36 -3.53 4.47
N SER A 131 13.24 -4.24 4.33
CA SER A 131 13.27 -5.59 3.78
C SER A 131 13.65 -5.57 2.30
N ASP A 132 14.23 -6.65 1.81
CA ASP A 132 14.46 -6.89 0.39
C ASP A 132 13.20 -7.39 -0.34
N ILE A 133 12.27 -8.02 0.38
CA ILE A 133 10.97 -8.44 -0.15
C ILE A 133 9.90 -7.37 0.12
N LYS A 134 9.11 -7.07 -0.93
CA LYS A 134 7.95 -6.16 -0.88
C LYS A 134 6.76 -6.81 -0.18
N ASP A 135 5.83 -5.99 0.28
CA ASP A 135 4.51 -6.49 0.67
C ASP A 135 3.81 -7.07 -0.56
N GLU A 136 3.04 -8.15 -0.37
CA GLU A 136 2.26 -8.79 -1.44
C GLU A 136 0.78 -8.85 -1.04
N LEU A 137 -0.10 -8.61 -2.02
CA LEU A 137 -1.52 -8.90 -1.85
C LEU A 137 -1.72 -10.41 -1.87
N LEU A 138 -2.55 -10.90 -0.94
CA LEU A 138 -2.98 -12.29 -0.97
C LEU A 138 -3.94 -12.51 -2.15
N PRO A 139 -4.05 -13.73 -2.70
CA PRO A 139 -5.11 -13.99 -3.67
C PRO A 139 -6.48 -13.72 -3.04
N ARG A 140 -7.22 -12.77 -3.62
CA ARG A 140 -8.44 -12.22 -3.05
C ARG A 140 -9.55 -13.27 -2.91
N HIS A 141 -9.78 -14.03 -3.98
CA HIS A 141 -10.95 -14.92 -4.08
C HIS A 141 -10.68 -16.37 -3.65
N GLN A 142 -9.43 -16.78 -3.51
CA GLN A 142 -9.08 -18.18 -3.25
C GLN A 142 -7.86 -18.34 -2.36
N GLY A 143 -7.73 -19.47 -1.67
CA GLY A 143 -6.58 -19.76 -0.82
C GLY A 143 -6.88 -20.81 0.24
N PRO A 144 -5.87 -21.25 1.01
CA PRO A 144 -6.01 -22.35 1.95
C PRO A 144 -7.00 -22.02 3.07
N TRP A 145 -7.92 -22.95 3.37
CA TRP A 145 -8.91 -22.79 4.45
C TRP A 145 -8.27 -22.58 5.82
N GLY A 146 -7.18 -23.31 6.11
CA GLY A 146 -6.43 -23.16 7.36
C GLY A 146 -5.79 -21.77 7.55
N ALA A 147 -5.72 -20.96 6.50
CA ALA A 147 -5.22 -19.59 6.55
C ALA A 147 -6.34 -18.54 6.57
N ALA A 148 -7.62 -18.91 6.70
CA ALA A 148 -8.75 -17.99 6.60
C ALA A 148 -8.62 -16.74 7.49
N GLY A 149 -8.19 -16.90 8.76
CA GLY A 149 -7.95 -15.77 9.65
C GLY A 149 -6.82 -14.85 9.19
N ARG A 150 -5.70 -15.42 8.69
CA ARG A 150 -4.60 -14.63 8.11
C ARG A 150 -5.05 -13.90 6.85
N ARG A 151 -5.90 -14.52 6.03
CA ARG A 151 -6.41 -13.92 4.78
C ARG A 151 -7.30 -12.70 5.00
N GLN A 152 -7.90 -12.53 6.18
CA GLN A 152 -8.59 -11.29 6.55
C GLN A 152 -7.66 -10.07 6.63
N THR A 153 -6.34 -10.29 6.76
CA THR A 153 -5.36 -9.20 6.71
C THR A 153 -5.07 -8.72 5.29
N GLU A 154 -5.53 -9.46 4.27
CA GLU A 154 -5.43 -9.18 2.84
C GLU A 154 -4.02 -9.02 2.25
N VAL A 155 -3.01 -8.83 3.09
CA VAL A 155 -1.63 -8.53 2.72
C VAL A 155 -0.70 -9.46 3.49
N ASN A 156 0.28 -10.01 2.79
CA ASN A 156 1.47 -10.55 3.41
C ASN A 156 2.52 -9.45 3.46
N ARG A 157 2.86 -9.04 4.68
CA ARG A 157 3.97 -8.13 4.91
C ARG A 157 5.28 -8.76 4.41
N GLY A 158 6.01 -8.03 3.59
CA GLY A 158 7.36 -8.35 3.18
C GLY A 158 8.32 -8.38 4.36
N GLY A 159 9.26 -9.31 4.33
CA GLY A 159 10.30 -9.46 5.35
C GLY A 159 11.67 -9.52 4.70
N SER A 160 12.72 -9.24 5.46
CA SER A 160 14.08 -9.54 5.00
C SER A 160 14.21 -11.04 4.81
N ARG A 161 14.44 -11.48 3.56
CA ARG A 161 14.66 -12.88 3.21
C ARG A 161 16.15 -13.19 3.05
N TRP A 162 16.90 -12.28 2.46
CA TRP A 162 18.34 -12.42 2.25
C TRP A 162 19.10 -11.23 2.83
N PHE A 163 18.59 -10.01 2.66
CA PHE A 163 19.28 -8.80 3.05
C PHE A 163 18.38 -7.81 3.79
N ALA A 164 19.01 -6.97 4.60
CA ALA A 164 18.51 -5.66 4.92
C ALA A 164 18.98 -4.67 3.86
N LEU A 165 18.12 -3.75 3.45
CA LEU A 165 18.44 -2.69 2.50
C LEU A 165 18.67 -1.38 3.25
N TYR A 166 19.93 -0.96 3.38
CA TYR A 166 20.28 0.33 3.95
C TYR A 166 20.37 1.39 2.85
N VAL A 167 19.76 2.56 3.08
CA VAL A 167 19.76 3.68 2.12
C VAL A 167 20.56 4.84 2.71
N TRP A 168 21.67 5.19 2.07
CA TRP A 168 22.43 6.39 2.37
C TRP A 168 22.07 7.51 1.39
N ARG A 169 21.79 8.72 1.91
CA ARG A 169 21.63 9.93 1.09
C ARG A 169 22.96 10.65 0.97
N ASN A 170 23.38 10.92 -0.26
CA ASN A 170 24.55 11.72 -0.51
C ASN A 170 24.26 13.19 -0.14
N PRO A 171 25.01 13.80 0.79
CA PRO A 171 24.82 15.20 1.15
C PRO A 171 25.21 16.18 0.03
N ASP A 172 26.01 15.74 -0.94
CA ASP A 172 26.32 16.48 -2.16
C ASP A 172 26.14 15.56 -3.39
N PRO A 173 24.90 15.43 -3.92
CA PRO A 173 24.60 14.55 -5.06
C PRO A 173 25.39 14.88 -6.33
N ALA A 174 25.91 16.11 -6.46
CA ALA A 174 26.71 16.51 -7.62
C ALA A 174 28.18 16.08 -7.48
N ALA A 175 28.67 15.87 -6.25
CA ALA A 175 30.02 15.37 -6.02
C ALA A 175 30.12 13.89 -6.38
N GLN A 176 31.20 13.54 -7.07
CA GLN A 176 31.51 12.16 -7.43
C GLN A 176 31.87 11.36 -6.17
N LEU A 177 31.20 10.24 -5.93
CA LEU A 177 31.57 9.27 -4.90
C LEU A 177 32.73 8.44 -5.43
N ALA A 178 33.93 8.64 -4.90
CA ALA A 178 35.13 7.95 -5.37
C ALA A 178 35.12 6.49 -4.93
N ASN A 179 34.86 6.24 -3.64
CA ASN A 179 34.83 4.89 -3.07
C ASN A 179 34.08 4.86 -1.73
N ILE A 180 33.69 3.66 -1.32
CA ILE A 180 33.12 3.35 -0.01
C ILE A 180 34.13 2.49 0.74
N GLU A 181 34.60 2.96 1.89
CA GLU A 181 35.38 2.16 2.82
C GLU A 181 34.44 1.48 3.82
N VAL A 182 34.59 0.17 3.96
CA VAL A 182 33.80 -0.65 4.87
C VAL A 182 34.73 -1.16 5.97
N HIS A 183 34.32 -0.99 7.22
CA HIS A 183 35.01 -1.54 8.38
C HIS A 183 34.05 -2.41 9.19
N ALA A 184 34.54 -3.55 9.67
CA ALA A 184 33.74 -4.47 10.48
C ALA A 184 34.38 -4.70 11.86
N THR A 185 33.57 -4.58 12.92
CA THR A 185 33.92 -5.09 14.26
C THR A 185 33.32 -6.47 14.49
N ARG A 186 32.24 -6.81 13.79
CA ARG A 186 31.62 -8.15 13.75
C ARG A 186 31.36 -8.56 12.31
N ALA A 187 31.35 -9.87 12.05
CA ALA A 187 31.26 -10.38 10.69
C ALA A 187 29.89 -10.12 10.04
N PHE A 188 29.89 -9.56 8.84
CA PHE A 188 28.70 -9.36 8.01
C PHE A 188 29.07 -9.52 6.52
N VAL A 189 28.06 -9.68 5.67
CA VAL A 189 28.24 -9.76 4.22
C VAL A 189 27.48 -8.64 3.51
N ILE A 190 28.03 -8.18 2.39
CA ILE A 190 27.38 -7.30 1.43
C ILE A 190 27.11 -8.13 0.17
N GLY A 191 25.85 -8.20 -0.24
CA GLY A 191 25.45 -8.91 -1.45
C GLY A 191 25.54 -8.05 -2.69
N ALA A 192 25.05 -6.80 -2.62
CA ALA A 192 25.02 -5.89 -3.75
C ALA A 192 24.90 -4.43 -3.30
N ILE A 193 25.26 -3.52 -4.21
CA ILE A 193 25.08 -2.07 -4.04
C ILE A 193 24.46 -1.51 -5.32
N THR A 194 23.47 -0.64 -5.15
CA THR A 194 22.81 0.08 -6.26
C THR A 194 22.86 1.57 -6.01
N LEU A 195 23.30 2.33 -7.02
CA LEU A 195 23.30 3.78 -7.01
C LEU A 195 21.96 4.30 -7.53
N SER A 196 21.47 5.38 -6.94
CA SER A 196 20.33 6.14 -7.47
C SER A 196 20.83 7.46 -8.05
N HIS A 197 20.36 7.80 -9.25
CA HIS A 197 20.70 9.02 -9.98
C HIS A 197 19.54 10.03 -10.04
N VAL A 198 18.45 9.73 -9.33
CA VAL A 198 17.21 10.54 -9.29
C VAL A 198 17.00 11.13 -7.90
N ASP A 199 16.36 12.30 -7.82
CA ASP A 199 16.03 12.97 -6.55
C ASP A 199 14.69 12.47 -6.00
N GLU A 200 14.65 11.19 -5.65
CA GLU A 200 13.56 10.54 -4.93
C GLU A 200 14.14 9.58 -3.88
N PHE A 201 13.35 9.25 -2.85
CA PHE A 201 13.77 8.20 -1.93
C PHE A 201 13.62 6.81 -2.62
N PRO A 202 14.65 5.94 -2.65
CA PRO A 202 14.64 4.71 -3.43
C PRO A 202 13.51 3.71 -3.16
N ILE A 203 12.96 3.72 -1.94
CA ILE A 203 11.89 2.81 -1.50
C ILE A 203 10.65 3.65 -1.20
N CYS A 204 9.48 3.30 -1.74
CA CYS A 204 8.28 4.12 -1.60
C CYS A 204 7.98 4.44 -0.12
N ARG A 205 7.74 5.72 0.17
CA ARG A 205 7.33 6.25 1.49
C ARG A 205 6.07 7.10 1.39
N GLU A 206 5.43 7.11 0.23
CA GLU A 206 4.23 7.90 -0.01
C GLU A 206 2.99 7.20 0.56
N GLY A 207 1.99 8.00 0.92
CA GLY A 207 0.67 7.46 1.26
C GLY A 207 -0.09 7.03 0.02
N LEU A 208 -1.03 6.11 0.21
CA LEU A 208 -1.97 5.69 -0.82
C LEU A 208 -2.77 6.88 -1.36
N ARG A 209 -2.96 6.90 -2.69
CA ARG A 209 -3.80 7.85 -3.43
C ARG A 209 -4.93 7.10 -4.11
N ASP A 210 -6.14 7.67 -4.07
CA ASP A 210 -7.26 7.16 -4.85
C ASP A 210 -7.03 7.40 -6.34
N VAL A 211 -7.09 6.32 -7.10
CA VAL A 211 -6.92 6.30 -8.56
C VAL A 211 -8.14 5.67 -9.20
N VAL A 212 -8.67 6.34 -10.23
CA VAL A 212 -9.71 5.82 -11.11
C VAL A 212 -9.06 5.33 -12.41
N ILE A 213 -9.38 4.09 -12.76
CA ILE A 213 -9.04 3.45 -14.02
C ILE A 213 -10.27 3.45 -14.91
N THR A 214 -10.14 4.04 -16.09
CA THR A 214 -11.19 4.03 -17.12
C THR A 214 -10.66 3.34 -18.37
N LEU A 215 -11.48 2.47 -18.98
CA LEU A 215 -11.17 1.79 -20.23
C LEU A 215 -11.98 2.43 -21.36
N PRO A 216 -11.40 3.30 -22.21
CA PRO A 216 -12.17 4.03 -23.22
C PRO A 216 -12.75 3.15 -24.34
N GLN A 217 -12.22 1.93 -24.50
CA GLN A 217 -12.70 1.00 -25.52
C GLN A 217 -13.79 0.09 -24.94
N GLN A 218 -14.95 0.09 -25.59
CA GLN A 218 -16.11 -0.69 -25.13
C GLN A 218 -15.81 -2.20 -25.00
N VAL A 219 -14.96 -2.74 -25.88
CA VAL A 219 -14.55 -4.15 -25.87
C VAL A 219 -13.78 -4.53 -24.61
N ASP A 220 -13.06 -3.58 -24.00
CA ASP A 220 -12.35 -3.77 -22.74
C ASP A 220 -13.26 -3.43 -21.55
N ALA A 221 -14.01 -2.34 -21.65
CA ALA A 221 -14.91 -1.86 -20.61
C ALA A 221 -15.97 -2.89 -20.22
N ASP A 222 -16.64 -3.52 -21.19
CA ASP A 222 -17.75 -4.46 -20.97
C ASP A 222 -17.32 -5.86 -20.53
N ARG A 223 -16.02 -6.15 -20.44
CA ARG A 223 -15.52 -7.44 -19.94
C ARG A 223 -15.95 -7.63 -18.48
N PRO A 224 -16.24 -8.88 -18.04
CA PRO A 224 -16.38 -9.18 -16.63
C PRO A 224 -15.18 -8.64 -15.84
N PHE A 225 -15.46 -8.03 -14.68
CA PHE A 225 -14.45 -7.37 -13.86
C PHE A 225 -13.33 -8.35 -13.48
N ASP A 226 -12.12 -8.05 -13.93
CA ASP A 226 -10.89 -8.79 -13.62
C ASP A 226 -9.67 -7.88 -13.77
N ILE A 227 -9.82 -6.62 -13.32
CA ILE A 227 -8.75 -5.62 -13.41
C ILE A 227 -7.73 -5.87 -12.31
N GLU A 228 -6.46 -5.90 -12.73
CA GLU A 228 -5.29 -5.95 -11.86
C GLU A 228 -4.41 -4.74 -12.11
N VAL A 229 -3.75 -4.27 -11.05
CA VAL A 229 -2.82 -3.14 -11.13
C VAL A 229 -1.50 -3.56 -10.49
N GLU A 230 -0.43 -3.52 -11.27
CA GLU A 230 0.92 -3.81 -10.84
C GLU A 230 1.73 -2.51 -10.73
N VAL A 231 2.52 -2.41 -9.67
CA VAL A 231 3.46 -1.32 -9.46
C VAL A 231 4.83 -1.90 -9.16
N ASP A 232 5.84 -1.52 -9.96
CA ASP A 232 7.19 -2.07 -9.84
C ASP A 232 7.89 -1.62 -8.55
N ARG A 233 7.76 -0.33 -8.18
CA ARG A 233 8.37 0.31 -7.01
C ARG A 233 7.33 1.04 -6.18
N GLY A 234 6.49 0.24 -5.54
CA GLY A 234 5.35 0.69 -4.76
C GLY A 234 4.41 -0.45 -4.46
N LEU A 235 3.17 -0.08 -4.14
CA LEU A 235 2.08 -0.98 -3.82
C LEU A 235 0.80 -0.45 -4.46
N ALA A 236 -0.08 -1.37 -4.85
CA ALA A 236 -1.46 -1.11 -5.19
C ALA A 236 -2.36 -1.99 -4.30
N THR A 237 -3.54 -1.51 -3.95
CA THR A 237 -4.59 -2.33 -3.30
C THR A 237 -5.36 -3.15 -4.34
N TYR A 238 -6.34 -3.94 -3.91
CA TYR A 238 -7.23 -4.59 -4.88
C TYR A 238 -8.03 -3.54 -5.65
N PRO A 239 -8.15 -3.69 -6.98
CA PRO A 239 -9.12 -2.89 -7.72
C PRO A 239 -10.56 -3.29 -7.35
N TYR A 240 -11.45 -2.31 -7.36
CA TYR A 240 -12.89 -2.49 -7.18
C TYR A 240 -13.66 -1.81 -8.31
N PRO A 241 -14.72 -2.42 -8.87
CA PRO A 241 -15.56 -1.74 -9.84
C PRO A 241 -16.25 -0.55 -9.16
N LEU A 242 -16.27 0.58 -9.84
CA LEU A 242 -17.06 1.73 -9.45
C LEU A 242 -18.50 1.61 -9.98
N PRO A 243 -19.47 2.32 -9.39
CA PRO A 243 -20.84 2.35 -9.88
C PRO A 243 -20.94 2.75 -11.36
N GLU A 244 -21.93 2.20 -12.08
CA GLU A 244 -22.25 2.66 -13.44
C GLU A 244 -22.96 4.02 -13.44
N MET A 245 -23.80 4.27 -12.44
CA MET A 245 -24.52 5.53 -12.31
C MET A 245 -23.57 6.65 -11.91
N ASP A 246 -23.58 7.74 -12.68
CA ASP A 246 -22.88 8.95 -12.31
C ASP A 246 -23.54 9.62 -11.08
N SER A 247 -22.93 10.71 -10.61
CA SER A 247 -23.40 11.43 -9.42
C SER A 247 -24.81 12.00 -9.58
N ASP A 248 -25.16 12.54 -10.74
CA ASP A 248 -26.46 13.17 -10.95
C ASP A 248 -27.56 12.11 -11.10
N GLU A 249 -27.26 11.01 -11.80
CA GLU A 249 -28.13 9.83 -11.88
C GLU A 249 -28.35 9.23 -10.49
N PHE A 250 -27.29 9.04 -9.70
CA PHE A 250 -27.39 8.50 -8.34
C PHE A 250 -28.26 9.39 -7.44
N LEU A 251 -28.10 10.72 -7.50
CA LEU A 251 -28.90 11.68 -6.73
C LEU A 251 -30.38 11.67 -7.13
N ALA A 252 -30.67 11.54 -8.43
CA ALA A 252 -32.02 11.54 -8.98
C ALA A 252 -32.75 10.19 -8.82
N HIS A 253 -32.01 9.10 -8.62
CA HIS A 253 -32.58 7.76 -8.56
C HIS A 253 -33.61 7.59 -7.42
N GLU A 254 -34.74 6.95 -7.71
CA GLU A 254 -35.88 6.85 -6.79
C GLU A 254 -35.61 6.01 -5.54
N ARG A 255 -34.64 5.07 -5.61
CA ARG A 255 -34.30 4.14 -4.52
C ARG A 255 -33.30 4.70 -3.50
N LYS A 256 -33.55 5.91 -3.00
CA LYS A 256 -32.74 6.54 -1.95
C LYS A 256 -32.66 5.63 -0.72
N GLY A 257 -31.46 5.43 -0.18
CA GLY A 257 -31.25 4.55 0.97
C GLY A 257 -31.39 3.04 0.73
N TRP A 258 -31.52 2.61 -0.54
CA TRP A 258 -31.72 1.20 -0.94
C TRP A 258 -30.72 0.72 -1.99
N GLY A 259 -29.52 1.29 -1.97
CA GLY A 259 -28.41 0.92 -2.84
C GLY A 259 -28.59 1.35 -4.30
N GLU A 260 -27.81 0.72 -5.17
CA GLU A 260 -27.85 0.86 -6.63
C GLU A 260 -27.44 -0.49 -7.27
N PRO A 261 -27.77 -0.74 -8.55
CA PRO A 261 -27.38 -1.96 -9.24
C PRO A 261 -25.87 -2.20 -9.20
N GLN A 262 -25.46 -3.47 -9.04
CA GLN A 262 -24.04 -3.83 -9.08
C GLN A 262 -23.46 -3.63 -10.47
N ASN A 263 -22.25 -3.08 -10.55
CA ASN A 263 -21.45 -3.05 -11.78
C ASN A 263 -20.58 -4.32 -11.88
N PRO A 264 -20.85 -5.25 -12.81
CA PRO A 264 -20.03 -6.44 -13.03
C PRO A 264 -18.90 -6.22 -14.05
N LYS A 265 -18.80 -5.03 -14.64
CA LYS A 265 -17.90 -4.71 -15.76
C LYS A 265 -16.55 -4.19 -15.26
N SER A 266 -15.57 -4.16 -16.17
CA SER A 266 -14.18 -3.78 -15.88
C SER A 266 -13.93 -2.27 -15.80
N SER A 267 -14.91 -1.42 -16.14
CA SER A 267 -14.75 0.03 -16.13
C SER A 267 -16.05 0.73 -15.68
N PRO A 268 -15.95 1.85 -14.94
CA PRO A 268 -14.75 2.36 -14.28
C PRO A 268 -14.37 1.49 -13.07
N ALA A 269 -13.10 1.56 -12.65
CA ALA A 269 -12.59 0.86 -11.47
C ALA A 269 -11.79 1.82 -10.58
N GLN A 270 -11.81 1.60 -9.27
CA GLN A 270 -10.96 2.31 -8.31
C GLN A 270 -9.90 1.37 -7.76
N VAL A 271 -8.72 1.92 -7.54
CA VAL A 271 -7.59 1.30 -6.85
C VAL A 271 -6.88 2.36 -6.02
N GLU A 272 -6.26 1.98 -4.91
CA GLU A 272 -5.37 2.88 -4.18
C GLU A 272 -3.90 2.54 -4.51
N ILE A 273 -3.09 3.55 -4.84
CA ILE A 273 -1.68 3.38 -5.25
C ILE A 273 -0.76 4.23 -4.38
N ALA A 274 0.35 3.64 -3.93
CA ALA A 274 1.48 4.33 -3.32
C ALA A 274 2.75 3.89 -4.04
N ALA A 275 3.43 4.81 -4.72
CA ALA A 275 4.58 4.48 -5.55
C ALA A 275 5.64 5.58 -5.54
N SER A 276 6.89 5.23 -5.83
CA SER A 276 7.92 6.24 -6.10
C SER A 276 7.61 6.97 -7.42
N PRO A 277 7.94 8.26 -7.59
CA PRO A 277 7.65 9.00 -8.82
C PRO A 277 8.12 8.28 -10.10
N SER A 278 9.31 7.69 -10.05
CA SER A 278 9.88 6.96 -11.19
C SER A 278 9.29 5.55 -11.40
N ALA A 279 8.33 5.11 -10.58
CA ALA A 279 7.72 3.79 -10.69
C ALA A 279 6.83 3.67 -11.94
N THR A 280 6.65 2.47 -12.44
CA THR A 280 5.72 2.12 -13.51
C THR A 280 4.44 1.55 -12.92
N VAL A 281 3.30 2.12 -13.30
CA VAL A 281 1.97 1.57 -13.01
C VAL A 281 1.47 0.87 -14.27
N THR A 282 1.17 -0.42 -14.15
CA THR A 282 0.68 -1.26 -15.24
C THR A 282 -0.72 -1.76 -14.93
N VAL A 283 -1.67 -1.53 -15.84
CA VAL A 283 -3.06 -1.99 -15.74
C VAL A 283 -3.23 -3.22 -16.61
N LYS A 284 -3.79 -4.28 -16.03
CA LYS A 284 -4.01 -5.57 -16.68
C LYS A 284 -5.46 -6.02 -16.56
N HIS A 285 -5.86 -6.91 -17.47
CA HIS A 285 -7.06 -7.74 -17.33
C HIS A 285 -6.63 -9.20 -17.35
N GLY A 286 -6.70 -9.87 -16.19
CA GLY A 286 -5.96 -11.11 -15.96
C GLY A 286 -4.48 -10.94 -16.29
N ASP A 287 -3.92 -11.82 -17.13
CA ASP A 287 -2.51 -11.75 -17.55
C ASP A 287 -2.23 -10.74 -18.69
N GLU A 288 -3.26 -10.12 -19.27
CA GLU A 288 -3.12 -9.22 -20.42
C GLU A 288 -2.82 -7.79 -19.98
N GLU A 289 -1.65 -7.25 -20.36
CA GLU A 289 -1.37 -5.81 -20.21
C GLU A 289 -2.24 -4.97 -21.15
N LEU A 290 -3.03 -4.08 -20.57
CA LEU A 290 -3.86 -3.13 -21.31
C LEU A 290 -3.12 -1.81 -21.56
N GLY A 291 -2.29 -1.38 -20.61
CA GLY A 291 -1.51 -0.15 -20.69
C GLY A 291 -0.68 0.12 -19.44
N SER A 292 0.31 1.00 -19.58
CA SER A 292 1.21 1.39 -18.49
C SER A 292 1.61 2.87 -18.58
N ALA A 293 1.93 3.46 -17.44
CA ALA A 293 2.40 4.85 -17.33
C ALA A 293 3.37 5.02 -16.14
N THR A 294 4.26 6.00 -16.22
CA THR A 294 5.10 6.37 -15.07
C THR A 294 4.27 7.11 -14.02
N TRP A 295 4.44 6.76 -12.75
CA TRP A 295 3.67 7.36 -11.64
C TRP A 295 3.82 8.88 -11.58
N LYS A 296 5.01 9.40 -11.87
CA LYS A 296 5.28 10.84 -12.00
C LYS A 296 4.38 11.52 -13.04
N ASP A 297 4.17 10.92 -14.20
CA ASP A 297 3.30 11.49 -15.23
C ASP A 297 1.83 11.54 -14.74
N VAL A 298 1.40 10.50 -14.03
CA VAL A 298 0.06 10.45 -13.41
C VAL A 298 -0.09 11.57 -12.39
N LEU A 299 0.89 11.75 -11.49
CA LEU A 299 0.86 12.79 -10.46
C LEU A 299 0.93 14.21 -11.03
N ASP A 300 1.84 14.46 -11.98
CA ASP A 300 2.09 15.80 -12.53
C ASP A 300 0.89 16.30 -13.36
N ARG A 301 0.18 15.38 -14.05
CA ARG A 301 -0.93 15.73 -14.94
C ARG A 301 -2.30 15.51 -14.31
N GLY A 302 -2.38 14.78 -13.20
CA GLY A 302 -3.62 14.33 -12.56
C GLY A 302 -4.36 13.24 -13.32
N LYS A 303 -4.24 13.22 -14.66
CA LYS A 303 -4.91 12.29 -15.56
C LYS A 303 -4.04 12.00 -16.78
N VAL A 304 -3.86 10.72 -17.10
CA VAL A 304 -3.04 10.28 -18.24
C VAL A 304 -3.69 9.15 -19.03
N ASP A 305 -3.51 9.19 -20.35
CA ASP A 305 -3.82 8.06 -21.22
C ASP A 305 -2.59 7.13 -21.26
N ALA A 306 -2.72 5.97 -20.60
CA ALA A 306 -1.71 4.92 -20.56
C ALA A 306 -1.84 4.04 -21.81
N GLY A 307 -1.51 4.61 -22.97
CA GLY A 307 -1.83 4.03 -24.27
C GLY A 307 -3.25 4.39 -24.74
N HIS A 308 -3.83 3.57 -25.61
CA HIS A 308 -5.14 3.84 -26.25
C HIS A 308 -6.31 3.03 -25.63
N ARG A 309 -6.02 2.20 -24.62
CA ARG A 309 -6.98 1.29 -23.96
C ARG A 309 -7.26 1.66 -22.51
N VAL A 310 -6.39 2.45 -21.88
CA VAL A 310 -6.42 2.73 -20.44
C VAL A 310 -6.22 4.22 -20.20
N GLN A 311 -7.01 4.75 -19.28
CA GLN A 311 -6.83 6.07 -18.70
C GLN A 311 -6.71 5.92 -17.18
N ILE A 312 -5.72 6.60 -16.60
CA ILE A 312 -5.39 6.58 -15.18
C ILE A 312 -5.55 8.00 -14.63
N GLU A 313 -6.37 8.18 -13.60
CA GLU A 313 -6.67 9.48 -13.00
C GLU A 313 -6.53 9.43 -11.48
N VAL A 314 -5.73 10.33 -10.90
CA VAL A 314 -5.66 10.54 -9.45
C VAL A 314 -6.79 11.49 -9.06
N VAL A 315 -7.68 11.01 -8.19
CA VAL A 315 -8.87 11.76 -7.75
C VAL A 315 -8.82 12.16 -6.27
N ASP A 316 -7.69 11.93 -5.61
CA ASP A 316 -7.48 12.34 -4.21
C ASP A 316 -7.30 13.87 -4.11
N GLN A 317 -8.32 14.54 -3.54
CA GLN A 317 -8.33 15.99 -3.30
C GLN A 317 -7.92 16.37 -1.86
N GLY A 318 -7.32 15.43 -1.13
CA GLY A 318 -7.06 15.54 0.30
C GLY A 318 -8.32 15.31 1.13
N ARG A 319 -8.12 15.03 2.42
CA ARG A 319 -9.20 14.57 3.31
C ARG A 319 -9.27 15.41 4.60
N ASN A 320 -10.43 15.40 5.23
CA ASN A 320 -10.65 15.88 6.60
C ASN A 320 -11.20 14.74 7.45
N TRP A 321 -10.80 14.69 8.73
CA TRP A 321 -11.50 13.86 9.71
C TRP A 321 -12.74 14.62 10.17
N VAL A 322 -13.92 14.10 9.87
CA VAL A 322 -15.22 14.73 10.10
C VAL A 322 -16.03 13.89 11.10
N HIS A 323 -16.55 14.55 12.13
CA HIS A 323 -17.55 14.05 13.06
C HIS A 323 -18.94 14.33 12.48
N THR A 324 -19.68 13.27 12.19
CA THR A 324 -21.03 13.33 11.63
C THR A 324 -22.04 12.99 12.71
N ARG A 325 -23.09 13.80 12.82
CA ARG A 325 -24.28 13.54 13.64
C ARG A 325 -25.51 13.44 12.76
N VAL A 326 -26.30 12.39 12.94
CA VAL A 326 -27.60 12.21 12.28
C VAL A 326 -28.69 12.33 13.33
N VAL A 327 -29.58 13.30 13.15
CA VAL A 327 -30.65 13.60 14.10
C VAL A 327 -32.03 13.48 13.47
N ASP A 328 -33.02 13.23 14.31
CA ASP A 328 -34.43 13.41 13.97
C ASP A 328 -34.73 14.92 13.81
N ASP A 329 -35.37 15.29 12.71
CA ASP A 329 -35.57 16.71 12.37
C ASP A 329 -36.50 17.44 13.35
N GLU A 330 -37.49 16.76 13.91
CA GLU A 330 -38.48 17.36 14.83
C GLU A 330 -37.92 17.48 16.25
N THR A 331 -37.25 16.43 16.73
CA THR A 331 -36.81 16.34 18.13
C THR A 331 -35.36 16.82 18.34
N GLY A 332 -34.52 16.81 17.31
CA GLY A 332 -33.09 17.13 17.40
C GLY A 332 -32.23 16.05 18.07
N GLU A 333 -32.84 14.93 18.46
CA GLU A 333 -32.19 13.80 19.11
C GLU A 333 -31.46 12.91 18.08
N PRO A 334 -30.30 12.31 18.43
CA PRO A 334 -29.61 11.37 17.57
C PRO A 334 -30.48 10.16 17.19
N VAL A 335 -30.36 9.72 15.93
CA VAL A 335 -31.12 8.57 15.44
C VAL A 335 -30.22 7.51 14.80
N PRO A 336 -30.25 6.25 15.30
CA PRO A 336 -29.62 5.14 14.61
C PRO A 336 -30.06 5.01 13.15
N CYS A 337 -29.12 4.85 12.23
CA CYS A 337 -29.41 4.78 10.80
C CYS A 337 -28.31 4.00 10.09
N ARG A 338 -28.53 3.74 8.81
CA ARG A 338 -27.44 3.35 7.91
C ARG A 338 -26.99 4.55 7.09
N ILE A 339 -25.69 4.71 6.91
CA ILE A 339 -25.08 5.84 6.19
C ILE A 339 -24.05 5.34 5.17
N HIS A 340 -24.00 6.03 4.03
CA HIS A 340 -23.00 5.85 2.99
C HIS A 340 -22.53 7.22 2.52
N PHE A 341 -21.21 7.40 2.43
CA PHE A 341 -20.59 8.53 1.76
C PHE A 341 -19.84 8.04 0.53
N ARG A 342 -19.89 8.82 -0.56
CA ARG A 342 -19.05 8.59 -1.75
C ARG A 342 -18.50 9.90 -2.33
N SER A 343 -17.38 9.80 -3.04
CA SER A 343 -16.95 10.85 -3.97
C SER A 343 -17.85 10.91 -5.20
N GLN A 344 -17.58 11.90 -6.07
CA GLN A 344 -18.29 12.06 -7.33
C GLN A 344 -18.12 10.86 -8.27
N GLU A 345 -16.96 10.21 -8.20
CA GLU A 345 -16.60 9.01 -8.96
C GLU A 345 -17.22 7.74 -8.38
N GLY A 346 -17.87 7.83 -7.22
CA GLY A 346 -18.48 6.69 -6.54
C GLY A 346 -17.55 5.90 -5.62
N ILE A 347 -16.38 6.46 -5.27
CA ILE A 347 -15.47 5.87 -4.29
C ILE A 347 -16.10 5.98 -2.90
N ALA A 348 -16.24 4.86 -2.20
CA ALA A 348 -16.86 4.84 -0.88
C ALA A 348 -15.92 5.38 0.21
N TYR A 349 -16.43 6.27 1.06
CA TYR A 349 -15.75 6.79 2.24
C TYR A 349 -16.46 6.29 3.50
N ALA A 350 -16.10 5.08 3.94
CA ALA A 350 -16.71 4.48 5.12
C ALA A 350 -16.31 5.25 6.40
N PRO A 351 -17.24 5.37 7.38
CA PRO A 351 -16.87 5.82 8.71
C PRO A 351 -15.79 4.93 9.33
N HIS A 352 -15.01 5.50 10.24
CA HIS A 352 -13.96 4.78 10.96
C HIS A 352 -14.54 3.58 11.71
N GLY A 353 -13.91 2.42 11.54
CA GLY A 353 -14.38 1.14 12.08
C GLY A 353 -15.28 0.35 11.15
N HIS A 354 -15.62 0.89 9.97
CA HIS A 354 -16.47 0.25 8.97
C HIS A 354 -15.74 -0.01 7.64
N HIS A 355 -16.28 -0.90 6.82
CA HIS A 355 -15.66 -1.28 5.55
C HIS A 355 -16.16 -0.45 4.37
N ALA A 356 -15.23 0.13 3.59
CA ALA A 356 -15.56 0.80 2.32
C ALA A 356 -16.16 -0.18 1.29
N HIS A 357 -15.65 -1.40 1.25
CA HIS A 357 -16.21 -2.49 0.47
C HIS A 357 -16.57 -3.68 1.36
N VAL A 358 -17.87 -3.87 1.60
CA VAL A 358 -18.38 -5.06 2.29
C VAL A 358 -18.37 -6.25 1.33
N ASN A 359 -17.69 -7.34 1.72
CA ASN A 359 -17.40 -8.50 0.86
C ASN A 359 -18.59 -9.48 0.67
N SER A 360 -19.83 -9.00 0.74
CA SER A 360 -21.02 -9.84 0.53
C SER A 360 -21.30 -10.19 -0.94
N ASN A 361 -20.51 -9.67 -1.86
CA ASN A 361 -20.58 -9.95 -3.30
C ASN A 361 -19.75 -11.18 -3.74
N LEU A 362 -19.15 -11.93 -2.80
CA LEU A 362 -18.25 -13.06 -3.08
C LEU A 362 -18.94 -14.45 -3.07
N GLY A 363 -20.28 -14.49 -3.10
CA GLY A 363 -21.04 -15.74 -3.19
C GLY A 363 -20.89 -16.69 -1.98
N SER A 364 -20.41 -16.17 -0.84
CA SER A 364 -20.21 -16.93 0.40
C SER A 364 -21.23 -16.51 1.47
N TRP A 365 -21.63 -17.46 2.31
CA TRP A 365 -22.52 -17.22 3.45
C TRP A 365 -21.79 -16.74 4.71
N HIS A 366 -20.46 -16.85 4.74
CA HIS A 366 -19.62 -16.48 5.89
C HIS A 366 -19.08 -15.06 5.70
N MET A 367 -19.99 -14.09 5.69
CA MET A 367 -19.67 -12.68 5.50
C MET A 367 -19.46 -12.04 6.87
N ASP A 368 -18.23 -11.61 7.16
CA ASP A 368 -18.04 -10.65 8.24
C ASP A 368 -18.54 -9.31 7.73
N VAL A 369 -19.71 -8.91 8.23
CA VAL A 369 -20.29 -7.63 7.89
C VAL A 369 -20.11 -6.61 9.01
N GLY A 370 -19.58 -6.95 10.19
CA GLY A 370 -19.06 -5.97 11.17
C GLY A 370 -19.95 -4.80 11.60
N GLY A 371 -21.28 -4.84 11.37
CA GLY A 371 -22.16 -3.66 11.53
C GLY A 371 -22.42 -2.88 10.24
N ASP A 372 -22.18 -3.48 9.09
CA ASP A 372 -22.34 -2.94 7.75
C ASP A 372 -23.36 -3.76 6.95
N VAL A 373 -23.82 -3.20 5.84
CA VAL A 373 -24.65 -3.90 4.87
C VAL A 373 -24.32 -3.44 3.46
N ARG A 374 -24.24 -4.39 2.53
CA ARG A 374 -24.17 -4.06 1.10
C ARG A 374 -25.53 -4.23 0.44
N LEU A 375 -25.98 -3.21 -0.28
CA LEU A 375 -27.18 -3.26 -1.12
C LEU A 375 -26.76 -2.98 -2.58
N GLY A 376 -26.65 -4.04 -3.38
CA GLY A 376 -26.12 -3.95 -4.74
C GLY A 376 -24.67 -3.48 -4.78
N GLN A 377 -24.39 -2.31 -5.36
CA GLN A 377 -23.05 -1.73 -5.39
C GLN A 377 -22.65 -1.02 -4.07
N VAL A 378 -23.63 -0.57 -3.29
CA VAL A 378 -23.39 0.36 -2.18
C VAL A 378 -23.14 -0.37 -0.87
N SER A 379 -22.05 -0.04 -0.17
CA SER A 379 -21.79 -0.43 1.22
C SER A 379 -22.28 0.68 2.17
N TYR A 380 -23.12 0.32 3.14
CA TYR A 380 -23.58 1.21 4.20
C TYR A 380 -23.01 0.76 5.55
N ALA A 381 -22.69 1.72 6.39
CA ALA A 381 -22.39 1.52 7.80
C ALA A 381 -23.63 1.73 8.66
N TYR A 382 -23.93 0.82 9.58
CA TYR A 382 -24.90 1.10 10.65
C TYR A 382 -24.24 1.92 11.76
N ILE A 383 -24.86 3.03 12.09
CA ILE A 383 -24.39 3.96 13.13
C ILE A 383 -25.50 4.19 14.15
N ASP A 384 -25.14 4.59 15.36
CA ASP A 384 -26.07 4.87 16.46
C ASP A 384 -26.68 6.29 16.41
N GLY A 385 -26.45 7.02 15.31
CA GLY A 385 -26.76 8.43 15.16
C GLY A 385 -25.51 9.32 15.18
N SER A 386 -24.33 8.73 15.40
CA SER A 386 -23.06 9.42 15.26
C SER A 386 -22.00 8.54 14.59
N CYS A 387 -21.10 9.17 13.83
CA CYS A 387 -19.91 8.50 13.33
C CYS A 387 -18.79 9.51 13.06
N GLN A 388 -17.59 9.03 12.81
CA GLN A 388 -16.48 9.88 12.38
C GLN A 388 -15.65 9.16 11.34
N GLY A 389 -14.98 9.88 10.45
CA GLY A 389 -14.13 9.27 9.44
C GLY A 389 -13.47 10.29 8.52
N TRP A 390 -12.65 9.79 7.61
CA TRP A 390 -12.07 10.61 6.56
C TRP A 390 -13.11 10.84 5.47
N LEU A 391 -13.40 12.11 5.16
CA LEU A 391 -14.15 12.50 3.97
C LEU A 391 -13.23 13.31 3.05
N PRO A 392 -13.37 13.20 1.71
CA PRO A 392 -12.60 14.02 0.80
C PRO A 392 -13.04 15.47 0.92
N ARG A 393 -12.12 16.39 0.63
CA ARG A 393 -12.44 17.81 0.51
C ARG A 393 -13.15 18.05 -0.82
N GLY A 394 -14.08 19.00 -0.82
CA GLY A 394 -14.94 19.27 -1.97
C GLY A 394 -16.24 18.48 -1.91
N GLU A 395 -16.76 18.11 -3.07
CA GLU A 395 -18.08 17.51 -3.19
C GLU A 395 -18.10 16.06 -2.68
N VAL A 396 -19.05 15.78 -1.78
CA VAL A 396 -19.33 14.45 -1.22
C VAL A 396 -20.82 14.16 -1.36
N LEU A 397 -21.16 12.97 -1.82
CA LEU A 397 -22.54 12.51 -1.83
C LEU A 397 -22.79 11.66 -0.58
N VAL A 398 -23.92 11.90 0.08
CA VAL A 398 -24.37 11.11 1.22
C VAL A 398 -25.71 10.44 0.92
N ASP A 399 -25.88 9.21 1.38
CA ASP A 399 -27.12 8.46 1.34
C ASP A 399 -27.39 7.85 2.72
N VAL A 400 -28.49 8.24 3.36
CA VAL A 400 -28.85 7.84 4.72
C VAL A 400 -30.27 7.32 4.78
N ALA A 401 -30.46 6.19 5.45
CA ALA A 401 -31.78 5.60 5.64
C ALA A 401 -32.00 5.10 7.06
N ARG A 402 -33.24 5.19 7.53
CA ARG A 402 -33.67 4.67 8.83
C ARG A 402 -35.06 4.04 8.73
N GLY A 403 -35.11 2.72 8.63
CA GLY A 403 -36.37 1.97 8.60
C GLY A 403 -37.34 2.49 7.53
N TYR A 404 -38.64 2.32 7.79
CA TYR A 404 -39.71 2.76 6.89
C TYR A 404 -40.44 4.02 7.36
N GLU A 405 -40.24 4.47 8.60
CA GLU A 405 -40.91 5.64 9.19
C GLU A 405 -40.24 6.98 8.86
N TYR A 406 -39.02 6.95 8.30
CA TYR A 406 -38.24 8.13 7.95
C TYR A 406 -38.07 8.25 6.44
N GLU A 407 -38.09 9.48 5.94
CA GLU A 407 -37.72 9.81 4.57
C GLU A 407 -36.19 9.65 4.43
N PRO A 408 -35.69 8.76 3.55
CA PRO A 408 -34.26 8.65 3.29
C PRO A 408 -33.73 9.94 2.66
N ILE A 409 -32.53 10.35 3.07
CA ILE A 409 -31.84 11.48 2.42
C ILE A 409 -30.82 10.94 1.44
N ARG A 410 -30.78 11.56 0.26
CA ARG A 410 -29.69 11.43 -0.70
C ARG A 410 -29.38 12.82 -1.23
N GLN A 411 -28.20 13.33 -0.92
CA GLN A 411 -27.86 14.72 -1.21
C GLN A 411 -26.37 14.91 -1.45
N ARG A 412 -26.08 16.00 -2.16
CA ARG A 412 -24.75 16.55 -2.38
C ARG A 412 -24.38 17.45 -1.19
N LEU A 413 -23.17 17.25 -0.67
CA LEU A 413 -22.55 18.02 0.40
C LEU A 413 -21.24 18.61 -0.10
N GLU A 414 -20.82 19.73 0.47
CA GLU A 414 -19.50 20.32 0.23
C GLU A 414 -18.70 20.26 1.54
N ILE A 415 -17.55 19.58 1.54
CA ILE A 415 -16.65 19.48 2.69
C ILE A 415 -15.51 20.48 2.51
N GLY A 416 -15.61 21.62 3.19
CA GLY A 416 -14.60 22.67 3.12
C GLY A 416 -13.27 22.28 3.79
N PRO A 417 -12.13 22.89 3.43
CA PRO A 417 -10.85 22.64 4.10
C PRO A 417 -10.93 22.85 5.63
N GLY A 418 -10.52 21.84 6.40
CA GLY A 418 -10.51 21.91 7.86
C GLY A 418 -11.88 21.76 8.55
N GLN A 419 -12.97 21.56 7.79
CA GLN A 419 -14.27 21.24 8.36
C GLN A 419 -14.20 19.94 9.17
N ARG A 420 -14.72 19.99 10.40
CA ARG A 420 -14.71 18.85 11.35
C ARG A 420 -16.09 18.35 11.72
N GLU A 421 -17.13 19.14 11.50
CA GLU A 421 -18.49 18.81 11.93
C GLU A 421 -19.42 18.72 10.72
N LEU A 422 -20.30 17.74 10.74
CA LEU A 422 -21.38 17.55 9.76
C LEU A 422 -22.64 17.12 10.50
N GLU A 423 -23.75 17.82 10.29
CA GLU A 423 -25.06 17.43 10.81
C GLU A 423 -26.00 17.07 9.66
N LEU A 424 -26.67 15.93 9.78
CA LEU A 424 -27.68 15.45 8.85
C LEU A 424 -29.00 15.27 9.60
N ARG A 425 -30.10 15.65 8.96
CA ARG A 425 -31.44 15.65 9.56
C ARG A 425 -32.35 14.69 8.81
N LEU A 426 -32.90 13.72 9.51
CA LEU A 426 -33.88 12.77 8.97
C LEU A 426 -35.28 13.17 9.39
N LYS A 427 -36.16 13.36 8.42
CA LYS A 427 -37.56 13.67 8.65
C LYS A 427 -38.37 12.40 8.84
N ARG A 428 -39.03 12.27 9.99
CA ARG A 428 -40.04 11.24 10.22
C ARG A 428 -41.32 11.64 9.50
N TRP A 429 -41.98 10.69 8.81
CA TRP A 429 -43.23 10.95 8.10
C TRP A 429 -44.43 10.20 8.69
N CYS A 430 -44.21 9.22 9.57
CA CYS A 430 -45.25 8.54 10.32
C CYS A 430 -44.78 8.07 11.71
N HIS A 431 -45.74 7.81 12.60
CA HIS A 431 -45.52 7.26 13.94
C HIS A 431 -46.27 5.93 14.08
N MET A 432 -45.73 4.88 13.47
CA MET A 432 -46.36 3.56 13.41
C MET A 432 -46.64 2.99 14.81
N ASN A 433 -45.75 3.23 15.78
CA ASN A 433 -45.94 2.80 17.17
C ASN A 433 -47.17 3.46 17.82
N ALA A 434 -47.48 4.71 17.47
CA ALA A 434 -48.68 5.40 17.98
C ALA A 434 -49.97 4.78 17.41
N ASP A 435 -49.88 4.19 16.22
CA ASP A 435 -50.95 3.44 15.56
C ASP A 435 -50.98 1.95 15.95
N GLY A 436 -50.14 1.54 16.92
CA GLY A 436 -50.08 0.16 17.42
C GLY A 436 -49.27 -0.82 16.55
N TRP A 437 -48.51 -0.32 15.58
CA TRP A 437 -47.61 -1.13 14.75
C TRP A 437 -46.18 -1.05 15.28
N TYR A 438 -45.54 -2.20 15.50
CA TYR A 438 -44.19 -2.28 16.05
C TYR A 438 -43.28 -3.03 15.10
N SER A 439 -42.05 -2.52 14.92
CA SER A 439 -41.02 -3.20 14.13
C SER A 439 -40.48 -4.42 14.89
N GLY A 440 -40.29 -5.53 14.20
CA GLY A 440 -39.68 -6.74 14.73
C GLY A 440 -39.00 -7.52 13.62
N ASP A 441 -37.92 -8.21 13.97
CA ASP A 441 -37.27 -9.17 13.08
C ASP A 441 -37.74 -10.58 13.45
N SER A 442 -38.42 -11.24 12.50
CA SER A 442 -38.86 -12.63 12.67
C SER A 442 -37.91 -13.63 12.02
N HIS A 443 -36.79 -13.19 11.44
CA HIS A 443 -35.94 -14.00 10.58
C HIS A 443 -34.61 -14.36 11.26
N VAL A 444 -34.57 -15.55 11.88
CA VAL A 444 -33.35 -16.09 12.50
C VAL A 444 -32.86 -17.29 11.68
N HIS A 445 -31.68 -17.18 11.06
CA HIS A 445 -31.06 -18.29 10.31
C HIS A 445 -30.28 -19.27 11.20
N PHE A 446 -29.61 -18.76 12.23
CA PHE A 446 -28.77 -19.55 13.14
C PHE A 446 -28.90 -19.02 14.57
N LEU A 447 -29.34 -19.87 15.48
CA LEU A 447 -29.10 -19.70 16.91
C LEU A 447 -27.82 -20.49 17.19
N SER A 448 -26.67 -19.82 17.37
CA SER A 448 -25.52 -20.54 17.96
C SER A 448 -25.88 -20.85 19.42
N THR A 449 -25.54 -22.04 19.89
CA THR A 449 -25.73 -22.42 21.30
C THR A 449 -24.60 -21.92 22.20
N GLN A 450 -23.59 -21.23 21.66
CA GLN A 450 -22.42 -20.70 22.36
C GLN A 450 -21.56 -19.86 21.43
#